data_AF-A0A935EHG7-F1
#
_entry.id   AF-A0A935EHG7-F1
#
_cell.length_a   1.000
_cell.length_b   1.000
_cell.length_c   1.000
_cell.angle_alpha   90.00
_cell.angle_beta   90.00
_cell.angle_gamma   90.00
#
_symmetry.space_group_name_H-M   'P 1'
#
loop_
_entity.id
_entity.type
_entity.pdbx_description
1 polymer ?
#
loop_
_entity_poly.entity_id
_entity_poly.type
_entity_poly.pdbx_seq_one_letter_code
_entity_poly.pdbx_strand_id
1 'polypeptide(L)'
;MKRRFVVAIEGFTKEKDNQFVEFCKENSLGWWHHIMGFWLIFDRSNKITATEIRDKIKQINTSGGPCLVMQVHDDITWAGLNRAGRDNTFDWVKKSWPGE
;
A
#
# COMPACT_ATOMS: atom_id res chain seq x y z
N MET A 1 -12.30 10.14 9.22
CA MET A 1 -12.09 8.68 9.34
C MET A 1 -10.89 8.31 8.52
N LYS A 2 -9.86 7.74 9.14
CA LYS A 2 -8.61 7.27 8.50
C LYS A 2 -8.93 6.42 7.26
N ARG A 3 -8.24 6.62 6.14
CA ARG A 3 -8.43 5.82 4.93
C ARG A 3 -7.35 4.75 4.80
N ARG A 4 -7.77 3.57 4.36
CA ARG A 4 -6.94 2.39 4.18
C ARG A 4 -7.11 1.90 2.75
N PHE A 5 -6.01 1.56 2.08
CA PHE A 5 -6.04 1.07 0.71
C PHE A 5 -5.22 -0.19 0.54
N VAL A 6 -5.80 -1.17 -0.15
CA VAL A 6 -5.08 -2.33 -0.67
C VAL A 6 -4.76 -2.06 -2.11
N VAL A 7 -3.50 -2.23 -2.49
CA VAL A 7 -2.99 -1.88 -3.80
C VAL A 7 -2.23 -3.07 -4.37
N ALA A 8 -2.64 -3.53 -5.55
CA ALA A 8 -1.95 -4.53 -6.34
C ALA A 8 -1.41 -3.88 -7.62
N ILE A 9 -0.15 -4.14 -7.96
CA ILE A 9 0.57 -3.52 -9.07
C ILE A 9 1.42 -4.57 -9.76
N GLU A 10 1.24 -4.70 -11.07
CA GLU A 10 2.11 -5.55 -11.89
C GLU A 10 3.28 -4.75 -12.48
N GLY A 11 4.48 -5.34 -12.46
CA GLY A 11 5.64 -4.85 -13.22
C GLY A 11 6.36 -3.63 -12.64
N PHE A 12 6.18 -3.32 -11.35
CA PHE A 12 7.08 -2.39 -10.68
C PHE A 12 8.47 -3.02 -10.52
N THR A 13 9.49 -2.27 -10.94
CA THR A 13 10.89 -2.55 -10.56
C THR A 13 11.17 -1.87 -9.22
N LYS A 14 12.33 -2.19 -8.62
CA LYS A 14 12.76 -1.56 -7.37
C LYS A 14 12.82 -0.02 -7.47
N GLU A 15 13.21 0.51 -8.63
CA GLU A 15 13.26 1.95 -8.89
C GLU A 15 11.87 2.57 -8.88
N LYS A 16 10.87 1.87 -9.43
CA LYS A 16 9.46 2.30 -9.41
C LYS A 16 8.84 2.18 -8.02
N ASP A 17 9.18 1.13 -7.27
CA ASP A 17 8.81 1.01 -5.85
C ASP A 17 9.34 2.20 -5.06
N ASN A 18 10.60 2.60 -5.27
CA ASN A 18 11.18 3.77 -4.62
C ASN A 18 10.45 5.08 -4.98
N GLN A 19 10.07 5.27 -6.25
CA GLN A 19 9.27 6.45 -6.65
C GLN A 19 7.91 6.47 -5.97
N PHE A 20 7.29 5.31 -5.77
CA PHE A 20 6.01 5.21 -5.08
C PHE A 20 6.14 5.40 -3.55
N VAL A 21 7.28 5.00 -2.97
CA VAL A 21 7.63 5.37 -1.58
C VAL A 21 7.78 6.88 -1.42
N GLU A 22 8.45 7.57 -2.34
CA GLU A 22 8.59 9.04 -2.28
C GLU A 22 7.23 9.73 -2.35
N PHE A 23 6.33 9.27 -3.22
CA PHE A 23 4.94 9.72 -3.25
C PHE A 23 4.23 9.55 -1.89
N CYS A 24 4.42 8.40 -1.24
CA CYS A 24 3.83 8.17 0.09
C CYS A 24 4.39 9.15 1.13
N LYS A 25 5.70 9.42 1.11
CA LYS A 25 6.34 10.40 2.01
C LYS A 25 5.82 11.82 1.78
N GLU A 26 5.80 12.28 0.53
CA GLU A 26 5.31 13.61 0.13
C GLU A 26 3.87 13.86 0.61
N ASN A 27 3.04 12.83 0.61
CA ASN A 27 1.64 12.89 1.03
C ASN A 27 1.41 12.49 2.49
N SER A 28 2.49 12.28 3.27
CA SER A 28 2.41 11.86 4.68
C SER A 28 1.59 10.58 4.90
N LEU A 29 1.67 9.64 3.95
CA LEU A 29 1.01 8.35 3.99
C LEU A 29 1.90 7.33 4.70
N GLY A 30 1.29 6.42 5.45
CA GLY A 30 1.94 5.19 5.88
C GLY A 30 1.83 4.11 4.81
N TRP A 31 2.83 3.25 4.68
CA TRP A 31 2.80 2.14 3.75
C TRP A 31 3.40 0.85 4.32
N TRP A 32 3.00 -0.26 3.73
CA TRP A 32 3.60 -1.58 3.92
C TRP A 32 3.82 -2.23 2.56
N HIS A 33 5.03 -2.67 2.29
CA HIS A 33 5.41 -3.32 1.04
C HIS A 33 6.49 -4.37 1.26
N HIS A 34 6.06 -5.58 1.65
CA HIS A 34 6.95 -6.72 1.84
C HIS A 34 6.66 -7.89 0.90
N ILE A 35 5.65 -7.73 0.04
CA ILE A 35 5.27 -8.67 -1.02
C ILE A 35 5.35 -7.90 -2.33
N MET A 36 6.08 -8.46 -3.31
CA MET A 36 6.27 -7.82 -4.61
C MET A 36 4.92 -7.53 -5.27
N GLY A 37 4.75 -6.29 -5.75
CA GLY A 37 3.51 -5.82 -6.36
C GLY A 37 2.33 -5.61 -5.39
N PHE A 38 2.48 -5.85 -4.08
CA PHE A 38 1.40 -5.68 -3.11
C PHE A 38 1.74 -4.63 -2.07
N TRP A 39 0.82 -3.69 -1.87
CA TRP A 39 0.97 -2.59 -0.94
C TRP A 39 -0.27 -2.41 -0.08
N LEU A 40 -0.04 -2.04 1.18
CA LEU A 40 -1.06 -1.46 2.04
C LEU A 40 -0.71 0.00 2.26
N ILE A 41 -1.65 0.91 1.99
CA ILE A 41 -1.48 2.34 2.19
C ILE A 41 -2.44 2.82 3.27
N PHE A 42 -1.96 3.68 4.15
CA PHE A 42 -2.72 4.26 5.25
C PHE A 42 -2.62 5.79 5.22
N ASP A 43 -3.75 6.44 5.02
CA ASP A 43 -3.88 7.89 5.05
C ASP A 43 -4.58 8.34 6.33
N ARG A 44 -3.82 8.99 7.22
CA ARG A 44 -4.35 9.56 8.47
C ARG A 44 -5.10 10.87 8.22
N SER A 45 -4.75 11.59 7.16
CA SER A 45 -5.24 12.93 6.83
C SER A 45 -6.52 12.93 6.01
N ASN A 46 -6.88 11.79 5.41
CA ASN A 46 -8.07 11.57 4.56
C ASN A 46 -8.10 12.47 3.34
N LYS A 47 -6.92 12.83 2.84
CA LYS A 47 -6.73 13.69 1.69
C LYS A 47 -6.67 12.91 0.38
N ILE A 48 -6.29 11.63 0.44
CA ILE A 48 -6.08 10.84 -0.76
C ILE A 48 -7.23 9.88 -1.05
N THR A 49 -7.46 9.63 -2.33
CA THR A 49 -8.46 8.72 -2.86
C THR A 49 -7.81 7.55 -3.61
N ALA A 50 -8.57 6.47 -3.81
CA ALA A 50 -8.12 5.33 -4.61
C ALA A 50 -7.73 5.74 -6.05
N THR A 51 -8.48 6.69 -6.63
CA THR A 51 -8.24 7.25 -7.97
C THR A 51 -6.89 7.96 -8.05
N GLU A 52 -6.56 8.81 -7.08
CA GLU A 52 -5.29 9.53 -7.06
C GLU A 52 -4.09 8.58 -6.91
N ILE A 53 -4.22 7.54 -6.09
CA ILE A 53 -3.20 6.49 -5.96
C ILE A 53 -3.00 5.78 -7.31
N ARG A 54 -4.08 5.34 -7.96
CA ARG A 54 -4.04 4.69 -9.28
C ARG A 54 -3.39 5.59 -10.33
N ASP A 55 -3.75 6.87 -10.36
CA ASP A 55 -3.24 7.81 -11.35
C ASP A 55 -1.75 8.08 -11.13
N LYS A 56 -1.29 8.12 -9.87
CA LYS A 56 0.14 8.16 -9.58
C LYS A 56 0.87 6.90 -10.04
N ILE A 57 0.30 5.71 -9.82
CA ILE A 57 0.87 4.45 -10.30
C ILE A 57 1.01 4.48 -11.84
N LYS A 58 -0.01 4.97 -12.54
CA LYS A 58 0.00 5.15 -14.00
C LYS A 58 1.11 6.10 -14.46
N GLN A 59 1.36 7.18 -13.72
CA GLN A 59 2.45 8.12 -14.02
C GLN A 59 3.84 7.48 -13.84
N ILE A 60 4.03 6.67 -12.80
CA ILE A 60 5.30 5.97 -12.54
C ILE A 60 5.55 4.85 -13.55
N ASN A 61 4.47 4.21 -14.02
CA ASN A 61 4.52 2.99 -14.82
C ASN A 61 3.73 3.14 -16.12
N THR A 62 4.18 4.07 -16.96
CA THR A 62 3.53 4.46 -18.23
C THR A 62 3.41 3.33 -19.25
N SER A 63 4.27 2.31 -19.17
CA SER A 63 4.27 1.12 -20.03
C SER A 63 3.92 -0.18 -19.30
N GLY A 64 3.43 -0.08 -18.06
CA GLY A 64 3.26 -1.24 -17.18
C GLY A 64 1.95 -1.99 -17.29
N GLY A 65 1.89 -3.11 -16.56
CA GLY A 65 0.72 -3.97 -16.43
C GLY A 65 -0.39 -3.37 -15.56
N PRO A 66 -1.50 -4.12 -15.38
CA PRO A 66 -2.64 -3.70 -14.57
C PRO A 66 -2.26 -3.32 -13.14
N CYS A 67 -3.07 -2.43 -12.56
CA CYS A 67 -3.09 -2.16 -11.13
C CYS A 67 -4.52 -2.11 -10.61
N LEU A 68 -4.70 -2.43 -9.33
CA LEU A 68 -5.97 -2.35 -8.62
C LEU A 68 -5.75 -1.60 -7.31
N VAL A 69 -6.61 -0.63 -7.03
CA VAL A 69 -6.62 0.11 -5.77
C VAL A 69 -8.02 -0.02 -5.16
N MET A 70 -8.10 -0.60 -3.97
CA MET A 70 -9.35 -0.75 -3.23
C MET A 70 -9.27 0.05 -1.93
N GLN A 71 -10.21 0.98 -1.74
CA GLN A 71 -10.39 1.62 -0.44
C GLN A 71 -11.17 0.68 0.49
N VAL A 72 -10.71 0.59 1.73
CA VAL A 72 -11.36 -0.22 2.76
C VAL A 72 -11.95 0.68 3.83
N HIS A 73 -13.28 0.62 3.96
CA HIS A 73 -14.06 1.55 4.77
C HIS A 73 -14.28 1.05 6.21
N ASP A 74 -14.64 -0.23 6.36
CA ASP A 74 -15.07 -0.82 7.64
C ASP A 74 -13.98 -1.67 8.28
N ASP A 75 -14.35 -2.39 9.34
CA ASP A 75 -13.49 -3.36 9.99
C ASP A 75 -13.11 -4.48 9.02
N ILE A 76 -11.87 -4.94 9.15
CA ILE A 76 -11.28 -5.90 8.24
C ILE A 76 -10.78 -7.07 9.06
N THR A 77 -10.84 -8.25 8.46
CA THR A 77 -10.07 -9.40 8.95
C THR A 77 -8.92 -9.63 7.99
N TRP A 78 -7.73 -9.86 8.54
CA TRP A 78 -6.57 -10.23 7.74
C TRP A 78 -5.76 -11.29 8.49
N ALA A 79 -5.08 -12.13 7.72
CA ALA A 79 -4.11 -13.09 8.23
C ALA A 79 -2.87 -13.03 7.34
N GLY A 80 -1.70 -13.21 7.94
CA GLY A 80 -0.42 -13.16 7.25
C GLY A 80 0.53 -14.21 7.77
N LEU A 81 1.39 -14.74 6.89
CA LEU A 81 2.44 -15.69 7.24
C LEU A 81 3.80 -15.01 7.10
N ASN A 82 4.55 -14.98 8.19
CA ASN A 82 5.93 -14.49 8.18
C ASN A 82 6.84 -15.44 7.38
N ARG A 83 7.89 -14.88 6.76
CA ARG A 83 9.00 -15.71 6.27
C ARG A 83 9.73 -16.30 7.48
N ALA A 84 10.17 -17.54 7.38
CA ALA A 84 10.95 -18.19 8.43
C ALA A 84 12.13 -17.30 8.86
N GLY A 85 12.24 -17.03 10.17
CA GLY A 85 13.27 -16.17 10.75
C GLY A 85 13.03 -14.65 10.60
N ARG A 86 11.83 -14.20 10.19
CA ARG A 86 11.44 -12.79 10.20
C ARG A 86 10.12 -12.58 10.94
N ASP A 87 10.21 -12.19 12.20
CA ASP A 87 9.01 -12.15 13.06
C ASP A 87 8.22 -10.84 12.96
N ASN A 88 8.84 -9.77 12.46
CA ASN A 88 8.29 -8.42 12.53
C ASN A 88 7.62 -7.91 11.23
N THR A 89 7.47 -8.75 10.20
CA THR A 89 6.94 -8.31 8.89
C THR A 89 5.56 -7.68 9.05
N PHE A 90 4.68 -8.20 9.91
CA PHE A 90 3.31 -7.71 10.08
C PHE A 90 3.12 -6.75 11.26
N ASP A 91 4.17 -6.34 11.98
CA ASP A 91 4.02 -5.45 13.14
C ASP A 91 3.45 -4.09 12.77
N TRP A 92 3.83 -3.56 11.61
CA TRP A 92 3.23 -2.34 11.07
C TRP A 92 1.75 -2.53 10.76
N VAL A 93 1.37 -3.67 10.20
CA VAL A 93 -0.02 -3.99 9.83
C VAL A 93 -0.87 -4.08 11.09
N LYS A 94 -0.42 -4.77 12.15
CA LYS A 94 -1.11 -4.83 13.44
C LYS A 94 -1.39 -3.45 14.05
N LYS A 95 -0.45 -2.50 13.90
CA LYS A 95 -0.58 -1.14 14.46
C LYS A 95 -1.43 -0.20 13.60
N SER A 96 -1.30 -0.31 12.29
CA SER A 96 -1.89 0.64 11.33
C SER A 96 -3.21 0.16 10.72
N TRP A 97 -3.41 -1.16 10.74
CA TRP A 97 -4.57 -1.89 10.25
C TRP A 97 -4.98 -2.93 11.32
N PRO A 98 -5.40 -2.50 12.53
CA PRO A 98 -5.92 -3.45 13.50
C PRO A 98 -7.10 -4.19 12.84
N GLY A 99 -7.00 -5.51 12.75
CA GLY A 99 -8.18 -6.34 12.56
C GLY A 99 -8.85 -6.55 13.91
N GLU A 100 -10.10 -7.02 13.91
CA GLU A 100 -10.67 -7.63 15.11
C GLU A 100 -9.91 -8.90 15.51
#